data_AF-D3TZD7-F1
#
_entry.id   AF-D3TZD7-F1
#
_cell.length_a   1.000
_cell.length_b   1.000
_cell.length_c   1.000
_cell.angle_alpha   90.00
_cell.angle_beta   90.00
_cell.angle_gamma   90.00
#
_symmetry.space_group_name_H-M   'P 1'
#
loop_
_entity.id
_entity.type
_entity.pdbx_description
1 polymer ?
#
loop_
_entity_poly.entity_id
_entity_poly.type
_entity_poly.pdbx_seq_one_letter_code
_entity_poly.pdbx_strand_id
1 'polypeptide(L)'
;MKLIWTQIAHVDRKKIREYISQDNPSAALKFDQLLSEKVEKLAKLPTLGRVGRIVNTRELIVHPNYIMIYDISNGVVRILRVLHTKQNFFLNQLCFIYLVIEANDFLQYCVPS
;
A
#
# COMPACT_ATOMS: atom_id res chain seq x y z
N MET A 1 -14.99 7.14 4.63
CA MET A 1 -13.80 7.94 4.25
C MET A 1 -13.43 7.64 2.82
N LYS A 2 -12.88 8.61 2.08
CA LYS A 2 -12.41 8.39 0.70
C LYS A 2 -11.06 7.65 0.76
N LEU A 3 -10.89 6.67 -0.13
CA LEU A 3 -9.65 5.90 -0.24
C LEU A 3 -9.06 6.09 -1.63
N ILE A 4 -7.77 6.38 -1.70
CA ILE A 4 -7.06 6.65 -2.96
C ILE A 4 -5.85 5.73 -3.04
N TRP A 5 -5.70 5.05 -4.17
CA TRP A 5 -4.50 4.30 -4.50
C TRP A 5 -3.58 5.18 -5.33
N THR A 6 -2.31 5.25 -4.94
CA THR A 6 -1.30 5.88 -5.80
C THR A 6 -0.95 4.97 -6.97
N GLN A 7 -0.44 5.56 -8.06
CA GLN A 7 0.01 4.81 -9.22
C GLN A 7 1.09 3.78 -8.85
N ILE A 8 1.95 4.12 -7.90
CA ILE A 8 3.02 3.23 -7.43
C ILE A 8 2.43 2.05 -6.67
N ALA A 9 1.42 2.27 -5.82
CA ALA A 9 0.72 1.18 -5.17
C ALA A 9 0.02 0.24 -6.16
N HIS A 10 -0.51 0.77 -7.28
CA HIS A 10 -1.05 -0.07 -8.36
C HIS A 10 0.03 -0.92 -9.03
N VAL A 11 1.19 -0.34 -9.32
CA VAL A 11 2.33 -1.08 -9.89
C VAL A 11 2.83 -2.16 -8.94
N ASP A 12 2.96 -1.85 -7.64
CA ASP A 12 3.34 -2.82 -6.62
C ASP A 12 2.34 -3.99 -6.57
N ARG A 13 1.02 -3.69 -6.54
CA ARG A 13 -0.03 -4.72 -6.56
C ARG A 13 0.07 -5.61 -7.79
N LYS A 14 0.26 -5.03 -8.98
CA LYS A 14 0.39 -5.78 -10.22
C LYS A 14 1.58 -6.73 -10.16
N LYS A 15 2.76 -6.24 -9.74
CA LYS A 15 3.98 -7.05 -9.58
C LYS A 15 3.80 -8.17 -8.56
N ILE A 16 3.18 -7.88 -7.42
CA ILE A 16 2.90 -8.87 -6.37
C ILE A 16 1.95 -9.94 -6.90
N ARG A 17 0.86 -9.55 -7.59
CA ARG A 17 -0.08 -10.49 -8.19
C ARG A 17 0.60 -11.38 -9.22
N GLU A 18 1.39 -10.81 -10.12
CA GLU A 18 2.14 -11.56 -11.13
C GLU A 18 3.10 -12.56 -10.47
N TYR A 19 3.86 -12.12 -9.46
CA TYR A 19 4.77 -12.97 -8.71
C TYR A 19 4.06 -14.12 -8.00
N ILE A 20 2.99 -13.84 -7.26
CA ILE A 20 2.22 -14.88 -6.57
C ILE A 20 1.56 -15.82 -7.58
N SER A 21 1.06 -15.30 -8.71
CA SER A 21 0.35 -16.11 -9.72
C SER A 21 1.24 -17.12 -10.43
N GLN A 22 2.55 -16.82 -10.57
CA GLN A 22 3.53 -17.74 -11.15
C GLN A 22 3.73 -18.98 -10.27
N ASP A 23 3.62 -18.83 -8.95
CA ASP A 23 3.74 -19.93 -7.99
C ASP A 23 2.38 -20.59 -7.72
N ASN A 24 1.36 -19.78 -7.40
CA ASN A 24 0.01 -20.25 -7.08
C ASN A 24 -1.07 -19.20 -7.44
N PRO A 25 -1.83 -19.39 -8.54
CA PRO A 25 -2.87 -18.45 -8.96
C PRO A 25 -4.01 -18.32 -7.95
N SER A 26 -4.32 -19.38 -7.20
CA SER A 26 -5.34 -19.32 -6.13
C SER A 26 -4.88 -18.46 -4.95
N ALA A 27 -3.59 -18.42 -4.66
CA ALA A 27 -3.03 -17.54 -3.64
C ALA A 27 -3.10 -16.06 -4.05
N ALA A 28 -2.95 -15.76 -5.34
CA ALA A 28 -3.06 -14.40 -5.86
C ALA A 28 -4.48 -13.84 -5.68
N LEU A 29 -5.51 -14.65 -5.94
CA LEU A 29 -6.91 -14.28 -5.70
C LEU A 29 -7.19 -14.04 -4.21
N LYS A 30 -6.72 -14.93 -3.33
CA LYS A 30 -6.85 -14.75 -1.87
C LYS A 30 -6.16 -13.48 -1.39
N PHE A 31 -5.01 -13.14 -1.96
CA PHE A 31 -4.30 -11.92 -1.61
C PHE A 31 -5.07 -10.65 -1.99
N ASP A 32 -5.70 -10.64 -3.17
CA ASP A 32 -6.56 -9.51 -3.57
C ASP A 32 -7.80 -9.38 -2.68
N GLN A 33 -8.43 -10.49 -2.30
CA GLN A 33 -9.55 -10.47 -1.35
C GLN A 33 -9.11 -9.89 0.01
N LEU A 34 -7.97 -10.33 0.54
CA LEU A 34 -7.40 -9.81 1.77
C LEU A 34 -7.09 -8.31 1.68
N LEU A 35 -6.56 -7.84 0.55
CA LEU A 35 -6.34 -6.42 0.32
C LEU A 35 -7.66 -5.64 0.40
N SER A 36 -8.69 -6.07 -0.31
CA SER A 36 -10.01 -5.41 -0.32
C SER A 36 -10.61 -5.34 1.09
N GLU A 37 -10.58 -6.44 1.85
CA GLU A 37 -11.08 -6.45 3.23
C GLU A 37 -10.32 -5.48 4.16
N LYS A 38 -8.99 -5.39 3.99
CA LYS A 38 -8.15 -4.49 4.79
C LYS A 38 -8.42 -3.03 4.45
N VAL A 39 -8.61 -2.74 3.17
CA VAL A 39 -8.94 -1.42 2.62
C VAL A 39 -10.31 -0.96 3.14
N GLU A 40 -11.31 -1.83 3.16
CA GLU A 40 -12.63 -1.54 3.76
C GLU A 40 -12.52 -1.28 5.27
N LYS A 41 -11.71 -2.07 5.98
CA LYS A 41 -11.44 -1.84 7.41
C LYS A 41 -10.74 -0.50 7.64
N LEU A 42 -9.78 -0.12 6.79
CA LEU A 42 -9.11 1.19 6.85
C LEU A 42 -10.07 2.35 6.62
N ALA A 43 -11.06 2.20 5.73
CA ALA A 43 -12.06 3.23 5.49
C ALA A 43 -12.97 3.48 6.71
N LYS A 44 -13.09 2.50 7.61
CA LYS A 44 -13.85 2.59 8.88
C LYS A 44 -12.95 3.00 10.06
N LEU A 45 -11.74 2.45 10.13
CA LEU A 45 -10.77 2.64 11.20
C LEU A 45 -9.39 2.96 10.61
N PRO A 46 -9.12 4.21 10.23
CA PRO A 46 -7.86 4.59 9.62
C PRO A 46 -6.68 4.54 10.60
N THR A 47 -6.95 4.52 11.91
CA THR A 47 -5.93 4.42 12.98
C THR A 47 -5.44 3.00 13.25
N LEU A 48 -5.92 2.00 12.51
CA LEU A 48 -5.61 0.58 12.72
C LEU A 48 -4.13 0.23 12.44
N GLY A 49 -3.47 0.99 11.56
CA GLY A 49 -2.06 0.83 11.24
C GLY A 49 -1.14 1.44 12.31
N ARG A 50 0.01 0.80 12.50
CA ARG A 50 1.09 1.32 13.36
C ARG A 50 1.65 2.60 12.77
N VAL A 51 2.13 3.51 13.61
CA VAL A 51 2.85 4.70 13.13
C VAL A 51 4.10 4.20 12.41
N GLY A 52 4.24 4.60 11.14
CA GLY A 52 5.37 4.22 10.31
C GLY A 52 6.63 5.00 10.67
N ARG A 53 7.75 4.64 10.04
CA ARG A 53 9.03 5.34 10.25
C ARG A 53 9.02 6.79 9.75
N ILE A 54 8.12 7.12 8.83
CA ILE A 54 8.01 8.45 8.23
C ILE A 54 6.83 9.19 8.86
N VAL A 55 7.01 10.47 9.15
CA VAL A 55 6.00 11.34 9.75
C VAL A 55 4.73 11.31 8.90
N ASN A 56 3.56 11.18 9.54
CA ASN A 56 2.24 11.06 8.90
C ASN A 56 1.98 9.79 8.08
N THR A 57 2.90 8.83 8.08
CA THR A 57 2.66 7.52 7.46
C THR A 57 2.29 6.48 8.50
N ARG A 58 1.57 5.44 8.05
CA ARG A 58 1.16 4.30 8.83
C ARG A 58 1.44 3.02 8.08
N GLU A 59 1.81 2.00 8.84
CA GLU A 59 2.15 0.68 8.35
C GLU A 59 1.08 -0.31 8.81
N LEU A 60 0.42 -0.95 7.86
CA LEU A 60 -0.57 -1.99 8.09
C LEU A 60 -0.03 -3.34 7.60
N ILE A 61 0.02 -4.31 8.50
CA ILE A 61 0.32 -5.70 8.13
C ILE A 61 -0.94 -6.31 7.51
N VAL A 62 -0.92 -6.46 6.17
CA VAL A 62 -2.02 -7.08 5.42
C VAL A 62 -1.88 -8.59 5.37
N HIS A 63 -0.64 -9.08 5.31
CA HIS A 63 -0.27 -10.49 5.33
C HIS A 63 1.07 -10.63 6.07
N PRO A 64 1.42 -11.78 6.67
CA PRO A 64 2.73 -11.96 7.32
C PRO A 64 3.93 -11.60 6.42
N ASN A 65 3.74 -11.79 5.11
CA ASN A 65 4.75 -11.48 4.10
C ASN A 65 4.57 -10.11 3.44
N TYR A 66 3.51 -9.35 3.73
CA TYR A 66 3.23 -8.06 3.05
C TYR A 66 2.76 -6.96 4.02
N ILE A 67 3.36 -5.79 3.89
CA ILE A 67 3.01 -4.56 4.62
C ILE A 67 2.49 -3.54 3.62
N MET A 68 1.37 -2.90 3.96
CA MET A 68 0.82 -1.76 3.25
C MET A 68 1.21 -0.47 3.97
N ILE A 69 1.81 0.48 3.24
CA ILE A 69 2.11 1.81 3.74
C ILE A 69 1.04 2.76 3.22
N TYR A 70 0.43 3.52 4.12
CA TYR A 70 -0.60 4.49 3.80
C TYR A 70 -0.42 5.75 4.63
N ASP A 71 -1.00 6.85 4.17
CA ASP A 71 -1.14 8.08 4.96
C ASP A 71 -2.61 8.45 5.13
N ILE A 72 -2.84 9.40 6.03
CA ILE A 72 -4.17 9.99 6.25
C ILE A 72 -3.99 11.49 6.10
N SER A 73 -4.58 12.06 5.04
CA SER A 73 -4.54 13.50 4.77
C SER A 73 -5.95 13.99 4.48
N ASN A 74 -6.37 15.09 5.12
CA ASN A 74 -7.68 15.73 4.91
C ASN A 74 -8.88 14.75 4.95
N GLY A 75 -8.84 13.74 5.83
CA GLY A 75 -9.89 12.71 5.94
C GLY A 75 -9.91 11.67 4.80
N VAL A 76 -8.86 11.64 3.99
CA VAL A 76 -8.64 10.68 2.90
C VAL A 76 -7.50 9.74 3.30
N VAL A 77 -7.72 8.44 3.12
CA VAL A 77 -6.68 7.42 3.28
C VAL A 77 -6.00 7.22 1.93
N ARG A 78 -4.71 7.51 1.81
CA ARG A 78 -3.96 7.27 0.56
C ARG A 78 -3.00 6.12 0.74
N ILE A 79 -3.11 5.12 -0.13
CA ILE A 79 -2.21 3.97 -0.14
C ILE A 79 -1.00 4.32 -0.97
N LEU A 80 0.14 4.46 -0.29
CA LEU A 80 1.39 4.87 -0.90
C LEU A 80 2.09 3.67 -1.55
N ARG A 81 2.22 2.54 -0.84
CA ARG A 81 2.99 1.37 -1.29
C ARG A 81 2.49 0.07 -0.68
N VAL A 82 2.76 -1.05 -1.36
CA VAL A 82 2.58 -2.42 -0.78
C VAL A 82 3.90 -3.16 -0.93
N LEU A 83 4.47 -3.59 0.19
CA LEU A 83 5.82 -4.09 0.28
C LEU A 83 5.87 -5.51 0.80
N HIS A 84 6.79 -6.31 0.29
CA HIS A 84 7.05 -7.64 0.80
C HIS A 84 8.02 -7.57 1.99
N THR A 85 7.70 -8.19 3.13
CA THR A 85 8.50 -8.13 4.37
C THR A 85 9.76 -8.99 4.32
N LYS A 86 9.68 -10.18 3.71
CA LYS A 86 10.83 -11.10 3.58
C LYS A 86 11.68 -10.91 2.33
N GLN A 87 11.14 -10.35 1.25
CA GLN A 87 11.90 -10.12 0.03
C GLN A 87 12.64 -8.81 0.19
N ASN A 88 13.95 -8.85 -0.03
CA ASN A 88 14.96 -7.84 0.30
C ASN A 88 14.83 -6.54 -0.54
N PHE A 89 13.62 -6.08 -0.80
CA PHE A 89 13.28 -4.82 -1.46
C PHE A 89 13.46 -3.61 -0.51
N PHE A 90 14.22 -3.81 0.57
CA PHE A 90 14.43 -2.89 1.69
C PHE A 90 15.59 -1.92 1.47
N LEU A 91 16.49 -2.18 0.50
CA LEU A 91 17.78 -1.48 0.40
C LEU A 91 17.72 -0.04 -0.16
N ASN A 92 16.57 0.48 -0.59
CA ASN A 92 16.48 1.87 -1.13
C ASN A 92 15.12 2.57 -0.89
N GLN A 93 14.38 2.21 0.16
CA GLN A 93 12.98 2.67 0.29
C GLN A 93 12.75 3.95 1.10
N LEU A 94 13.61 4.29 2.06
CA LEU A 94 13.42 5.53 2.81
C LEU A 94 13.53 6.75 1.90
N CYS A 95 14.48 6.75 0.95
CA CYS A 95 14.65 7.82 -0.03
C CYS A 95 13.48 7.88 -1.03
N PHE A 96 12.97 6.73 -1.47
CA PHE A 96 11.85 6.68 -2.43
C PHE A 96 10.50 7.05 -1.82
N ILE A 97 10.23 6.69 -0.56
CA ILE A 97 8.98 7.10 0.10
C ILE A 97 9.00 8.61 0.37
N TYR A 98 10.17 9.17 0.75
CA TYR A 98 10.34 10.63 0.84
C TYR A 98 10.09 11.31 -0.50
N LEU A 99 10.66 10.80 -1.59
CA LEU A 99 10.47 11.34 -2.94
C LEU A 99 9.01 11.25 -3.40
N VAL A 100 8.27 10.19 -3.03
CA VAL A 100 6.85 10.05 -3.37
C VAL A 100 5.97 10.98 -2.55
N ILE A 101 6.33 11.25 -1.30
CA ILE A 101 5.61 12.22 -0.46
C ILE A 101 5.87 13.65 -0.96
N GLU A 102 7.12 14.00 -1.29
CA GLU A 102 7.47 15.32 -1.85
C GLU A 102 6.97 15.52 -3.28
N ALA A 103 7.00 14.48 -4.13
CA ALA A 103 6.47 14.56 -5.50
C ALA A 103 4.93 14.50 -5.56
N ASN A 104 4.24 14.21 -4.44
CA ASN A 104 2.79 14.13 -4.39
C ASN A 104 2.09 15.50 -4.47
N ASP A 105 2.84 16.61 -4.43
CA ASP A 105 2.32 17.92 -4.85
C ASP A 105 2.17 18.03 -6.38
N PHE A 106 2.72 17.09 -7.17
CA PHE A 106 2.76 17.22 -8.64
C PHE A 106 2.07 16.10 -9.45
N LEU A 107 1.74 14.93 -8.88
CA LEU A 107 1.14 13.83 -9.66
C LEU A 107 -0.22 13.39 -9.11
N GLN A 108 -1.16 14.30 -9.27
CA GLN A 108 -2.59 14.16 -9.03
C GLN A 108 -3.27 13.44 -10.20
N TYR A 109 -3.15 12.11 -10.30
CA TYR A 109 -4.04 11.32 -11.16
C TYR A 109 -4.60 10.12 -10.41
N CYS A 110 -5.80 10.36 -9.85
CA CYS A 110 -6.73 9.35 -9.38
C CYS A 110 -6.98 8.32 -10.48
N VAL A 111 -6.63 7.06 -10.24
CA VAL A 111 -7.22 5.93 -10.97
C VAL A 111 -8.54 5.62 -10.26
N PRO A 112 -9.71 5.85 -10.89
CA PRO A 112 -10.96 5.37 -10.33
C PRO A 112 -10.97 3.85 -10.42
N SER A 113 -11.25 3.21 -9.29
CA SER A 113 -11.57 1.78 -9.20
C SER A 113 -12.84 1.45 -9.96
#